data_AF-S9W6P2-F1
#
_entry.id   AF-S9W6P2-F1
#
_cell.length_a   1.000
_cell.length_b   1.000
_cell.length_c   1.000
_cell.angle_alpha   90.00
_cell.angle_beta   90.00
_cell.angle_gamma   90.00
#
_symmetry.space_group_name_H-M   'P 1'
#
loop_
_entity.id
_entity.type
_entity.pdbx_description
1 polymer ?
#
loop_
_entity_poly.entity_id
_entity_poly.type
_entity_poly.pdbx_seq_one_letter_code
_entity_poly.pdbx_strand_id
1 'polypeptide(L)'
;MKHLYPNFEERLVHEMTCLKFVESQRSENIINRVVAKDTKPIPFVNGQEPPIDLPELTTISDVENLNPTTQLKTYIQGYGCSYDENDPQKSLKRKLADCVGFVTYQDVLYEFSDSNENLQDIENQNSTPNRRTGRLRSRHHG
;
A
#
# COMPACT_ATOMS: atom_id res chain seq x y z
N MET A 1 13.15 34.74 -27.51
CA MET A 1 12.96 33.69 -26.49
C MET A 1 12.31 32.50 -27.18
N LYS A 2 13.03 31.39 -27.33
CA LYS A 2 12.55 30.17 -28.02
C LYS A 2 11.58 29.43 -27.08
N HIS A 3 10.53 28.87 -27.66
CA HIS A 3 9.40 28.23 -26.99
C HIS A 3 9.83 27.22 -25.92
N LEU A 4 9.31 27.40 -24.70
CA LEU A 4 9.62 26.63 -23.49
C LEU A 4 8.65 25.45 -23.26
N TYR A 5 8.06 24.91 -24.33
CA TYR A 5 7.18 23.74 -24.22
C TYR A 5 7.57 22.69 -25.25
N PRO A 6 7.75 21.42 -24.84
CA PRO A 6 7.94 20.33 -25.77
C PRO A 6 6.73 20.26 -26.70
N ASN A 7 6.99 19.95 -27.97
CA ASN A 7 5.91 19.77 -28.94
C ASN A 7 5.10 18.49 -28.59
N PHE A 8 3.92 18.34 -29.19
CA PHE A 8 3.02 17.22 -28.89
C PHE A 8 3.67 15.85 -29.12
N GLU A 9 4.49 15.73 -30.18
CA GLU A 9 5.20 14.49 -30.50
C GLU A 9 6.25 14.15 -29.44
N GLU A 10 7.02 15.14 -28.97
CA GLU A 10 8.00 14.97 -27.89
C GLU A 10 7.34 14.52 -26.59
N ARG A 11 6.15 15.05 -26.25
CA ARG A 11 5.38 14.61 -25.08
C ARG A 11 4.93 13.15 -25.23
N LEU A 12 4.39 12.76 -26.38
CA LEU A 12 3.98 11.37 -26.62
C LEU A 12 5.15 10.40 -26.57
N VAL A 13 6.30 10.77 -27.15
CA VAL A 13 7.51 9.94 -27.10
C VAL A 13 7.99 9.75 -25.66
N HIS A 14 7.95 10.81 -24.84
CA HIS A 14 8.32 10.73 -23.43
C HIS A 14 7.38 9.80 -22.66
N GLU A 15 6.06 10.00 -22.75
CA GLU A 15 5.05 9.17 -22.09
C GLU A 15 5.21 7.70 -22.47
N MET A 16 5.37 7.41 -23.77
CA MET A 16 5.54 6.05 -24.27
C MET A 16 6.86 5.42 -23.83
N THR A 17 7.90 6.22 -23.60
CA THR A 17 9.20 5.75 -23.06
C THR A 17 9.07 5.40 -21.57
N CYS A 18 8.41 6.23 -20.79
CA CYS A 18 8.15 5.97 -19.36
C CYS A 18 7.32 4.69 -19.17
N LEU A 19 6.24 4.53 -19.95
CA LEU A 19 5.42 3.31 -19.90
C LEU A 19 6.24 2.05 -20.20
N LYS A 20 7.06 2.06 -21.27
CA LYS A 20 7.93 0.93 -21.60
C LYS A 20 8.95 0.62 -20.51
N PHE A 21 9.51 1.66 -19.87
CA PHE A 21 10.43 1.48 -18.76
C PHE A 21 9.75 0.79 -17.57
N VAL A 22 8.56 1.28 -17.18
CA VAL A 22 7.76 0.69 -16.08
C VAL A 22 7.38 -0.76 -16.39
N GLU A 23 6.96 -1.07 -17.61
CA GLU A 23 6.67 -2.44 -18.04
C GLU A 23 7.89 -3.38 -17.97
N SER A 24 9.08 -2.88 -18.34
CA SER A 24 10.33 -3.62 -18.23
C SER A 24 10.66 -3.93 -16.76
N GLN A 25 10.55 -2.94 -15.88
CA GLN A 25 10.82 -3.11 -14.44
C GLN A 25 9.80 -4.07 -13.79
N ARG A 26 8.52 -3.98 -14.17
CA ARG A 26 7.49 -4.93 -13.73
C ARG A 26 7.88 -6.36 -14.13
N SER A 27 8.31 -6.54 -15.38
CA SER A 27 8.72 -7.84 -15.89
C SER A 27 9.95 -8.39 -15.16
N GLU A 28 10.93 -7.53 -14.86
CA GLU A 28 12.08 -7.90 -14.02
C GLU A 28 11.64 -8.34 -12.63
N ASN A 29 10.70 -7.63 -12.00
CA ASN A 29 10.18 -7.99 -10.69
C ASN A 29 9.48 -9.35 -10.68
N ILE A 30 8.67 -9.64 -11.70
CA ILE A 30 8.05 -10.97 -11.86
C ILE A 30 9.12 -12.05 -11.96
N ILE A 31 10.16 -11.84 -12.77
CA ILE A 31 11.27 -12.81 -12.90
C ILE A 31 11.97 -13.00 -11.56
N ASN A 32 12.32 -11.90 -10.87
CA ASN A 32 12.99 -11.95 -9.58
C ASN A 32 12.17 -12.76 -8.56
N ARG A 33 10.85 -12.53 -8.47
CA ARG A 33 9.95 -13.33 -7.63
C ARG A 33 10.00 -14.82 -7.98
N VAL A 34 9.92 -15.17 -9.27
CA VAL A 34 9.95 -16.56 -9.73
C VAL A 34 11.26 -17.25 -9.37
N VAL A 35 12.39 -16.54 -9.42
CA VAL A 35 13.71 -17.08 -9.06
C VAL A 35 14.13 -16.81 -7.62
N ALA A 36 13.18 -16.41 -6.75
CA ALA A 36 13.41 -16.10 -5.33
C ALA A 36 14.54 -15.07 -5.08
N LYS A 37 14.60 -14.03 -5.92
CA LYS A 37 15.44 -12.84 -5.75
C LYS A 37 14.60 -11.65 -5.29
N ASP A 38 15.29 -10.71 -4.65
CA ASP A 38 14.68 -9.45 -4.23
C ASP A 38 14.17 -8.65 -5.44
N THR A 39 12.97 -8.11 -5.27
CA THR A 39 12.34 -7.19 -6.19
C THR A 39 12.77 -5.75 -5.90
N LYS A 40 12.58 -4.87 -6.89
CA LYS A 40 13.02 -3.48 -6.82
C LYS A 40 11.82 -2.53 -6.89
N PRO A 41 11.95 -1.31 -6.35
CA PRO A 41 10.98 -0.26 -6.58
C PRO A 41 10.83 0.03 -8.07
N ILE A 42 9.63 0.48 -8.45
CA ILE A 42 9.31 0.90 -9.81
C ILE A 42 8.80 2.34 -9.73
N PRO A 43 9.20 3.24 -10.65
CA PRO A 43 8.59 4.56 -10.72
C PRO A 43 7.15 4.48 -11.22
N PHE A 44 6.40 5.57 -11.02
CA PHE A 44 5.08 5.75 -11.59
C PHE A 44 5.10 5.76 -13.13
N VAL A 45 3.93 5.59 -13.75
CA VAL A 45 3.80 5.49 -15.23
C VAL A 45 4.26 6.73 -15.96
N ASN A 46 4.30 7.87 -15.28
CA ASN A 46 4.84 9.13 -15.78
C ASN A 46 6.38 9.25 -15.61
N GLY A 47 7.04 8.19 -15.14
CA GLY A 47 8.48 8.14 -14.89
C GLY A 47 8.93 8.83 -13.60
N GLN A 48 8.02 9.35 -12.78
CA GLN A 48 8.37 9.95 -11.50
C GLN A 48 8.53 8.87 -10.42
N GLU A 49 9.51 9.04 -9.55
CA GLU A 49 9.61 8.22 -8.35
C GLU A 49 8.40 8.45 -7.43
N PRO A 50 7.94 7.42 -6.69
CA PRO A 50 6.95 7.61 -5.65
C PRO A 50 7.39 8.72 -4.67
N PRO A 51 6.46 9.59 -4.22
CA PRO A 51 6.75 10.61 -3.24
C PRO A 51 7.45 10.06 -1.99
N ILE A 52 8.38 10.84 -1.43
CA ILE A 52 9.24 10.42 -0.29
C ILE A 52 8.45 10.12 1.00
N ASP A 53 7.23 10.64 1.10
CA ASP A 53 6.30 10.40 2.21
C ASP A 53 5.52 9.07 2.07
N LEU A 54 5.64 8.40 0.93
CA LEU A 54 5.11 7.06 0.74
C LEU A 54 6.17 5.99 1.08
N PRO A 55 5.75 4.86 1.68
CA PRO A 55 6.66 3.75 1.96
C PRO A 55 7.09 3.07 0.66
N GLU A 56 8.38 2.80 0.52
CA GLU A 56 8.93 2.07 -0.62
C GLU A 56 8.26 0.70 -0.76
N LEU A 57 7.84 0.35 -1.99
CA LEU A 57 7.22 -0.92 -2.28
C LEU A 57 8.24 -1.86 -2.92
N THR A 58 8.59 -2.93 -2.22
CA THR A 58 9.47 -3.98 -2.73
C THR A 58 8.86 -5.36 -2.61
N THR A 59 7.84 -5.57 -1.79
CA THR A 59 7.25 -6.89 -1.53
C THR A 59 5.71 -6.86 -1.49
N ILE A 60 5.09 -8.04 -1.53
CA ILE A 60 3.63 -8.18 -1.27
C ILE A 60 3.28 -7.65 0.13
N SER A 61 4.13 -7.90 1.12
CA SER A 61 3.93 -7.42 2.49
C SER A 61 3.90 -5.90 2.58
N ASP A 62 4.71 -5.20 1.78
CA ASP A 62 4.69 -3.74 1.76
C ASP A 62 3.33 -3.22 1.26
N VAL A 63 2.76 -3.88 0.24
CA VAL A 63 1.43 -3.56 -0.28
C VAL A 63 0.33 -3.84 0.75
N GLU A 64 0.45 -4.93 1.50
CA GLU A 64 -0.51 -5.32 2.54
C GLU A 64 -0.59 -4.27 3.66
N ASN A 65 0.54 -3.67 4.02
CA ASN A 65 0.68 -2.71 5.11
C ASN A 65 0.39 -1.25 4.71
N LEU A 66 -0.02 -0.98 3.47
CA LEU A 66 -0.33 0.38 3.04
C LEU A 66 -1.54 0.94 3.77
N ASN A 67 -1.48 2.23 4.11
CA ASN A 67 -2.66 2.95 4.57
C ASN A 67 -3.73 2.94 3.45
N PRO A 68 -4.94 2.41 3.73
CA PRO A 68 -5.94 2.17 2.70
C PRO A 68 -6.54 3.45 2.13
N THR A 69 -6.57 4.55 2.89
CA THR A 69 -7.28 5.77 2.51
C THR A 69 -6.45 6.67 1.59
N THR A 70 -5.15 6.80 1.88
CA THR A 70 -4.27 7.74 1.19
C THR A 70 -3.21 7.04 0.36
N GLN A 71 -2.35 6.23 0.99
CA GLN A 71 -1.19 5.62 0.32
C GLN A 71 -1.61 4.67 -0.80
N LEU A 72 -2.55 3.76 -0.52
CA LEU A 72 -3.04 2.80 -1.51
C LEU A 72 -3.62 3.49 -2.75
N LYS A 73 -4.40 4.55 -2.55
CA LYS A 73 -4.98 5.34 -3.66
C LYS A 73 -3.91 6.05 -4.47
N THR A 74 -2.94 6.69 -3.81
CA THR A 74 -1.84 7.37 -4.50
C THR A 74 -1.04 6.40 -5.36
N TYR A 75 -0.73 5.20 -4.84
CA TYR A 75 -0.03 4.17 -5.61
C TYR A 75 -0.82 3.67 -6.80
N ILE A 76 -2.10 3.36 -6.62
CA ILE A 76 -2.96 2.88 -7.71
C ILE A 76 -3.06 3.90 -8.84
N GLN A 77 -3.21 5.19 -8.50
CA GLN A 77 -3.23 6.28 -9.48
C GLN A 77 -1.87 6.47 -10.15
N GLY A 78 -0.79 6.47 -9.37
CA GLY A 78 0.58 6.63 -9.87
C GLY A 78 1.02 5.52 -10.82
N TYR A 79 0.59 4.28 -10.59
CA TYR A 79 0.86 3.16 -11.50
C TYR A 79 -0.20 2.99 -12.61
N GLY A 80 -1.22 3.85 -12.67
CA GLY A 80 -2.27 3.75 -13.68
C GLY A 80 -3.08 2.46 -13.62
N CYS A 81 -3.16 1.83 -12.44
CA CYS A 81 -3.94 0.60 -12.25
C CYS A 81 -5.44 0.91 -12.41
N SER A 82 -6.15 0.11 -13.21
CA SER A 82 -7.60 0.26 -13.35
C SER A 82 -8.32 -0.19 -12.06
N TYR A 83 -9.11 0.71 -11.47
CA TYR A 83 -9.88 0.42 -10.28
C TYR A 83 -11.26 1.09 -10.31
N ASP A 84 -12.21 0.48 -9.59
CA ASP A 84 -13.48 1.10 -9.22
C ASP A 84 -13.35 1.66 -7.80
N GLU A 85 -13.91 2.83 -7.53
CA GLU A 85 -13.90 3.41 -6.18
C GLU A 85 -14.66 2.55 -5.15
N ASN A 86 -15.57 1.70 -5.63
CA ASN A 86 -16.34 0.75 -4.84
C ASN A 86 -15.64 -0.62 -4.68
N ASP A 87 -14.46 -0.82 -5.30
CA ASP A 87 -13.71 -2.05 -5.14
C ASP A 87 -13.32 -2.27 -3.67
N PRO A 88 -13.47 -3.49 -3.12
CA PRO A 88 -12.96 -3.81 -1.80
C PRO A 88 -11.45 -3.56 -1.69
N GLN A 89 -10.98 -3.12 -0.53
CA GLN A 89 -9.57 -2.80 -0.30
C GLN A 89 -8.63 -3.96 -0.67
N LYS A 90 -8.99 -5.22 -0.34
CA LYS A 90 -8.19 -6.38 -0.73
C LYS A 90 -8.05 -6.55 -2.24
N SER A 91 -9.08 -6.17 -3.00
CA SER A 91 -9.07 -6.18 -4.47
C SER A 91 -8.10 -5.13 -4.99
N LEU A 92 -8.14 -3.93 -4.41
CA LEU A 92 -7.22 -2.84 -4.73
C LEU A 92 -5.76 -3.20 -4.43
N LYS A 93 -5.49 -3.79 -3.26
CA LYS A 93 -4.15 -4.29 -2.88
C LYS A 93 -3.66 -5.36 -3.87
N ARG A 94 -4.52 -6.30 -4.24
CA ARG A 94 -4.18 -7.32 -5.25
C ARG A 94 -3.83 -6.69 -6.60
N LYS A 95 -4.66 -5.77 -7.10
CA LYS A 95 -4.43 -5.06 -8.36
C LYS A 95 -3.11 -4.31 -8.34
N LEU A 96 -2.82 -3.59 -7.25
CA LEU A 96 -1.56 -2.89 -7.07
C LEU A 96 -0.37 -3.84 -7.10
N ALA A 97 -0.42 -4.93 -6.32
CA ALA A 97 0.66 -5.91 -6.27
C ALA A 97 0.92 -6.59 -7.64
N ASP A 98 -0.13 -6.79 -8.45
CA ASP A 98 0.00 -7.27 -9.82
C ASP A 98 0.59 -6.21 -10.76
N CYS A 99 0.17 -4.94 -10.65
CA CYS A 99 0.72 -3.83 -11.44
C CYS A 99 2.24 -3.68 -11.26
N VAL A 100 2.77 -3.91 -10.05
CA VAL A 100 4.21 -3.77 -9.76
C VAL A 100 4.99 -5.09 -9.89
N GLY A 101 4.32 -6.19 -10.26
CA GLY A 101 4.96 -7.47 -10.53
C GLY A 101 5.33 -8.29 -9.29
N PHE A 102 4.65 -8.07 -8.16
CA PHE A 102 4.89 -8.82 -6.93
C PHE A 102 4.06 -10.09 -6.82
N VAL A 103 2.97 -10.20 -7.58
CA VAL A 103 2.12 -11.40 -7.62
C VAL A 103 2.61 -12.36 -8.70
N THR A 104 2.77 -13.63 -8.34
CA THR A 104 3.03 -14.74 -9.24
C THR A 104 1.91 -15.78 -9.12
N TYR A 105 1.99 -16.85 -9.93
CA TYR A 105 1.07 -17.98 -9.82
C TYR A 105 1.05 -18.61 -8.41
N GLN A 106 2.16 -18.55 -7.67
CA GLN A 106 2.22 -19.11 -6.31
C GLN A 106 1.41 -18.30 -5.29
N ASP A 107 1.15 -17.03 -5.59
CA ASP A 107 0.46 -16.10 -4.68
C ASP A 107 -1.04 -16.02 -4.92
N VAL A 108 -1.57 -16.82 -5.84
CA VAL A 108 -3.00 -16.86 -6.18
C VAL A 108 -3.85 -17.18 -4.93
N LEU A 109 -3.30 -17.98 -4.01
CA LEU A 109 -3.96 -18.35 -2.75
C LEU A 109 -3.71 -17.36 -1.61
N TYR A 110 -2.79 -16.40 -1.75
CA TYR A 110 -2.53 -15.39 -0.72
C TYR A 110 -3.74 -14.44 -0.65
N GLU A 111 -4.36 -14.27 0.51
CA GLU A 111 -5.50 -13.37 0.67
C GLU A 111 -5.06 -12.09 1.40
N PHE A 112 -5.17 -10.94 0.72
CA PHE A 112 -4.94 -9.63 1.33
C PHE A 112 -6.02 -9.33 2.37
N SER A 113 -5.65 -8.64 3.46
CA SER A 113 -6.62 -8.22 4.47
C SER A 113 -7.55 -7.13 3.94
N ASP A 114 -8.83 -7.27 4.32
CA ASP A 114 -9.80 -6.18 4.31
C ASP A 114 -9.56 -5.36 5.58
N SER A 115 -8.48 -4.58 5.62
CA SER A 115 -8.14 -3.75 6.78
C SER A 115 -9.12 -2.57 6.94
N ASN A 116 -10.33 -2.89 7.41
CA ASN A 116 -11.19 -2.04 8.21
C ASN A 116 -10.98 -2.39 9.70
N GLU A 117 -9.74 -2.56 10.15
CA GLU A 117 -9.44 -2.74 11.57
C GLU A 117 -9.62 -1.41 12.31
N ASN A 118 -10.89 -1.10 12.57
CA ASN A 118 -11.45 -0.51 13.77
C ASN A 118 -10.46 0.26 14.69
N LEU A 119 -10.00 1.42 14.24
CA LEU A 119 -9.51 2.47 15.13
C LEU A 119 -10.72 3.13 15.83
N GLN A 120 -11.39 2.39 16.73
CA GLN A 120 -12.36 2.97 17.68
C GLN A 120 -12.18 2.54 19.13
N ASP A 121 -11.08 1.89 19.53
CA ASP A 121 -10.87 1.49 20.93
C ASP A 121 -9.52 1.95 21.54
N ILE A 122 -9.08 3.17 21.23
CA ILE A 122 -8.08 3.88 22.06
C ILE A 122 -8.54 5.30 22.38
N GLU A 123 -9.79 5.46 22.77
CA GLU A 123 -10.25 6.67 23.46
C GLU A 123 -11.22 6.28 24.58
N ASN A 124 -10.68 5.78 25.69
CA ASN A 124 -11.25 5.91 27.05
C ASN A 124 -10.49 5.04 28.07
N GLN A 125 -9.28 5.48 28.44
CA GLN A 125 -8.66 5.10 29.72
C GLN A 125 -8.09 6.34 30.41
N ASN A 126 -8.89 7.41 30.48
CA ASN A 126 -8.61 8.52 31.38
C ASN A 126 -9.74 8.62 32.43
N SER A 127 -9.37 8.31 33.67
CA SER A 127 -9.91 8.88 34.92
C SER A 127 -11.27 8.39 35.44
N THR A 128 -11.24 7.47 36.41
CA THR A 128 -11.90 7.70 37.71
C THR A 128 -11.36 6.80 38.83
N PRO A 129 -10.96 7.33 40.00
CA PRO A 129 -10.67 6.52 41.19
C PRO A 129 -11.98 6.27 41.96
N ASN A 130 -12.45 5.01 41.99
CA ASN A 130 -13.64 4.65 42.76
C ASN A 130 -13.27 4.42 44.24
N ARG A 131 -13.46 5.44 45.07
CA ARG A 131 -13.61 5.30 46.52
C ARG A 131 -14.93 4.58 46.81
N ARG A 132 -14.90 3.35 47.31
CA ARG A 132 -16.01 2.77 48.09
C ARG A 132 -15.54 1.65 49.04
N THR A 133 -15.29 2.08 50.28
CA THR A 133 -15.67 1.42 51.55
C THR A 133 -15.64 -0.12 51.60
N GLY A 134 -14.51 -0.69 52.01
CA GLY A 134 -14.42 -2.03 52.59
C GLY A 134 -14.53 -1.97 54.11
N ARG A 135 -15.69 -2.33 54.64
CA ARG A 135 -15.97 -2.47 56.08
C ARG A 135 -15.25 -3.73 56.60
N LEU A 136 -14.13 -3.56 57.30
CA LEU A 136 -13.46 -4.64 58.03
C LEU A 136 -14.43 -5.25 59.07
N ARG A 137 -14.95 -6.45 58.78
CA ARG A 137 -15.58 -7.31 59.77
C ARG A 137 -14.50 -8.22 60.36
N SER A 138 -14.01 -7.84 61.53
CA SER A 138 -13.34 -8.76 62.45
C SER A 138 -14.39 -9.71 63.03
N ARG A 139 -14.20 -11.03 62.84
CA ARG A 139 -14.70 -12.08 63.75
C ARG A 139 -13.76 -13.29 63.74
N HIS A 140 -13.28 -13.60 64.95
CA HIS A 140 -12.62 -14.84 65.38
C HIS A 140 -13.38 -16.11 64.99
N HIS A 141 -12.65 -17.18 64.64
CA HIS A 141 -12.51 -18.39 65.50
C HIS A 141 -11.52 -19.39 64.89
N GLY A 142 -10.76 -20.04 65.79
CA GLY A 142 -9.67 -20.97 65.54
C GLY A 142 -8.70 -20.89 66.71
#